data_AF-A0A9X4CEQ8-F1
#
_entry.id   AF-A0A9X4CEQ8-F1
#
_cell.length_a   1.000
_cell.length_b   1.000
_cell.length_c   1.000
_cell.angle_alpha   90.00
_cell.angle_beta   90.00
_cell.angle_gamma   90.00
#
_symmetry.space_group_name_H-M   'P 1'
#
loop_
_entity.id
_entity.type
_entity.pdbx_description
1 polymer ?
#
loop_
_entity_poly.entity_id
_entity_poly.type
_entity_poly.pdbx_seq_one_letter_code
_entity_poly.pdbx_strand_id
1 'polypeptide(L)'
;MRRSHLITAASICLALIVYATLAKLSGRPALLGHHEAYWVVVIERFSAYGLLGFLLSFLLPGRFSLACSLVIAVAMGLELMQAFIPDRDPGFLDVLQKAAGGTVGVMLAQMILAFLPRPPS
;
A
#
# COMPACT_ATOMS: atom_id res chain seq x y z
N MET A 1 20.51 9.11 -10.23
CA MET A 1 19.36 8.87 -11.15
C MET A 1 18.45 7.72 -10.71
N ARG A 2 18.92 6.53 -10.30
CA ARG A 2 18.02 5.42 -9.90
C ARG A 2 17.07 5.74 -8.72
N ARG A 3 17.53 6.46 -7.70
CA ARG A 3 16.67 6.83 -6.54
C ARG A 3 15.53 7.79 -6.89
N SER A 4 15.73 8.74 -7.81
CA SER A 4 14.67 9.69 -8.18
C SER A 4 13.52 9.02 -8.91
N HIS A 5 13.80 8.02 -9.76
CA HIS A 5 12.75 7.21 -10.40
C HIS A 5 11.96 6.37 -9.39
N LEU A 6 12.62 5.80 -8.39
CA LEU A 6 11.95 5.05 -7.32
C LEU A 6 11.08 5.94 -6.44
N ILE A 7 11.56 7.15 -6.11
CA ILE A 7 10.76 8.14 -5.36
C ILE A 7 9.52 8.48 -6.17
N THR A 8 9.70 8.81 -7.46
CA THR A 8 8.58 9.15 -8.36
C THR A 8 7.58 8.01 -8.47
N ALA A 9 8.04 6.76 -8.63
CA ALA A 9 7.18 5.59 -8.68
C ALA A 9 6.42 5.36 -7.36
N ALA A 10 7.09 5.51 -6.21
CA ALA A 10 6.45 5.39 -4.90
C ALA A 10 5.41 6.50 -4.68
N SER A 11 5.71 7.74 -5.07
CA SER A 11 4.79 8.88 -5.00
C SER A 11 3.57 8.69 -5.89
N ILE A 12 3.75 8.23 -7.13
CA ILE A 12 2.65 7.91 -8.05
C ILE A 12 1.81 6.77 -7.49
N CYS A 13 2.44 5.70 -7.00
CA CYS A 13 1.74 4.57 -6.40
C CYS A 13 0.91 5.00 -5.19
N LEU A 14 1.47 5.86 -4.32
CA LEU A 14 0.77 6.42 -3.18
C LEU A 14 -0.42 7.29 -3.63
N ALA A 15 -0.22 8.17 -4.62
CA ALA A 15 -1.29 9.01 -5.16
C ALA A 15 -2.44 8.18 -5.75
N LEU A 16 -2.12 7.09 -6.46
CA LEU A 16 -3.12 6.15 -6.99
C LEU A 16 -3.87 5.42 -5.86
N ILE A 17 -3.17 5.00 -4.80
CA ILE A 17 -3.81 4.38 -3.63
C ILE A 17 -4.76 5.36 -2.96
N VAL A 18 -4.33 6.60 -2.70
CA VAL A 18 -5.17 7.66 -2.11
C VAL A 18 -6.38 7.91 -2.99
N TYR A 19 -6.18 8.12 -4.29
CA TYR A 19 -7.26 8.33 -5.25
C TYR A 19 -8.23 7.16 -5.26
N ALA A 20 -7.78 5.92 -5.39
CA ALA A 20 -8.67 4.74 -5.39
C ALA A 20 -9.43 4.57 -4.07
N THR A 21 -8.80 4.93 -2.95
CA THR A 21 -9.36 4.81 -1.61
C THR A 21 -10.43 5.87 -1.33
N LEU A 22 -10.23 7.10 -1.82
CA LEU A 22 -11.18 8.20 -1.73
C LEU A 22 -12.23 8.16 -2.87
N ALA A 23 -11.90 7.65 -4.05
CA ALA A 23 -12.84 7.50 -5.16
C ALA A 23 -13.87 6.38 -4.89
N LYS A 24 -13.47 5.29 -4.19
CA LYS A 24 -14.45 4.32 -3.66
C LYS A 24 -15.48 4.99 -2.75
N LEU A 25 -15.12 6.11 -2.13
CA LEU A 25 -15.99 6.89 -1.25
C LEU A 25 -17.06 7.69 -2.01
N SER A 26 -16.79 8.08 -3.27
CA SER A 26 -17.68 8.94 -4.08
C SER A 26 -18.63 8.16 -5.00
N GLY A 27 -18.75 6.84 -4.81
CA GLY A 27 -19.55 5.97 -5.66
C GLY A 27 -18.78 5.57 -6.93
N ARG A 28 -18.38 4.29 -7.03
CA ARG A 28 -17.93 3.73 -8.31
C ARG A 28 -19.14 3.66 -9.25
N PRO A 29 -19.07 4.13 -10.50
CA PRO A 29 -19.66 3.38 -11.59
C PRO A 29 -18.84 2.08 -11.67
N ALA A 30 -19.45 0.99 -11.23
CA ALA A 30 -18.83 -0.32 -11.25
C ALA A 30 -18.40 -0.63 -12.68
N LEU A 31 -17.09 -0.73 -12.94
CA LEU A 31 -16.57 -1.10 -14.26
C LEU A 31 -17.05 -2.49 -14.70
N LEU A 32 -17.45 -3.34 -13.73
CA LEU A 32 -18.29 -4.53 -13.92
C LEU A 32 -19.41 -4.50 -12.88
N GLY A 33 -20.65 -4.38 -13.34
CA GLY A 33 -21.84 -4.12 -12.52
C GLY A 33 -22.01 -5.03 -11.30
N HIS A 34 -22.42 -4.43 -10.17
CA HIS A 34 -23.12 -4.95 -8.98
C HIS A 34 -22.78 -6.34 -8.37
N HIS A 35 -21.80 -7.07 -8.91
CA HIS A 35 -21.30 -8.38 -8.48
C HIS A 35 -19.77 -8.38 -8.43
N GLU A 36 -19.15 -7.29 -7.95
CA GLU A 36 -17.74 -7.36 -7.59
C GLU A 36 -17.63 -8.18 -6.31
N ALA A 37 -17.23 -9.44 -6.46
CA ALA A 37 -16.92 -10.31 -5.34
C ALA A 37 -15.94 -9.57 -4.42
N TYR A 38 -16.30 -9.43 -3.14
CA TYR A 38 -15.48 -8.84 -2.07
C TYR A 38 -13.98 -9.19 -2.19
N TRP A 39 -13.69 -10.42 -2.61
CA TRP A 39 -12.35 -10.95 -2.88
C TRP A 39 -11.51 -10.16 -3.90
N VAL A 40 -12.11 -9.61 -4.97
CA VAL A 40 -11.37 -8.82 -5.97
C VAL A 40 -10.87 -7.51 -5.34
N VAL A 41 -11.75 -6.82 -4.61
CA VAL A 41 -11.40 -5.61 -3.86
C VAL A 41 -10.32 -5.89 -2.83
N VAL A 42 -10.38 -7.07 -2.19
CA VAL A 42 -9.38 -7.51 -1.21
C VAL A 42 -8.01 -7.66 -1.87
N ILE A 43 -7.95 -8.35 -3.00
CA ILE A 43 -6.72 -8.59 -3.75
C ILE A 43 -6.14 -7.28 -4.31
N GLU A 44 -6.97 -6.39 -4.86
CA GLU A 44 -6.53 -5.06 -5.34
C GLU A 44 -5.84 -4.28 -4.22
N ARG A 45 -6.48 -4.19 -3.04
CA ARG A 45 -5.93 -3.48 -1.88
C ARG A 45 -4.65 -4.14 -1.37
N PHE A 46 -4.65 -5.47 -1.23
CA PHE A 46 -3.49 -6.22 -0.76
C PHE A 46 -2.29 -6.02 -1.69
N SER A 47 -2.50 -6.11 -3.01
CA SER A 47 -1.47 -5.91 -4.03
C SER A 47 -0.93 -4.47 -4.04
N ALA A 48 -1.80 -3.47 -3.96
CA ALA A 48 -1.39 -2.07 -3.98
C ALA A 48 -0.52 -1.68 -2.76
N TYR A 49 -0.92 -2.09 -1.56
CA TYR A 49 -0.12 -1.85 -0.36
C TYR A 49 1.16 -2.69 -0.35
N GLY A 50 1.14 -3.90 -0.90
CA GLY A 50 2.35 -4.70 -1.13
C GLY A 50 3.34 -4.02 -2.08
N LEU A 51 2.87 -3.45 -3.19
CA LEU A 51 3.72 -2.71 -4.12
C LEU A 51 4.31 -1.44 -3.48
N LEU A 52 3.51 -0.72 -2.68
CA LEU A 52 3.98 0.45 -1.93
C LEU A 52 5.07 0.07 -0.92
N GLY A 53 4.86 -0.99 -0.13
CA GLY A 53 5.84 -1.51 0.82
C GLY A 53 7.12 -1.98 0.13
N PHE A 54 6.98 -2.62 -1.03
CA PHE A 54 8.10 -3.05 -1.86
C PHE A 54 8.95 -1.85 -2.33
N LEU A 55 8.31 -0.84 -2.92
CA LEU A 55 8.96 0.39 -3.38
C LEU A 55 9.66 1.14 -2.24
N LEU A 56 9.02 1.24 -1.07
CA LEU A 56 9.60 1.88 0.12
C LEU A 56 10.83 1.14 0.64
N SER A 57 10.84 -0.20 0.64
CA SER A 57 12.01 -0.97 1.07
C SER A 57 13.21 -0.79 0.11
N PHE A 58 12.95 -0.63 -1.19
CA PHE A 58 14.00 -0.25 -2.17
C PHE A 58 14.50 1.19 -1.97
N LEU A 59 13.64 2.10 -1.50
CA LEU A 59 14.00 3.48 -1.18
C LEU A 59 14.84 3.58 0.10
N LEU A 60 14.57 2.72 1.07
CA LEU A 60 15.13 2.71 2.42
C LEU A 60 15.87 1.38 2.70
N PRO A 61 16.92 1.04 1.94
CA PRO A 61 17.63 -0.23 2.10
C PRO A 61 18.19 -0.36 3.52
N GLY A 62 17.82 -1.43 4.22
CA GLY A 62 18.26 -1.72 5.59
C GLY A 62 17.39 -1.13 6.71
N ARG A 63 16.34 -0.36 6.39
CA ARG A 63 15.44 0.26 7.38
C ARG A 63 14.03 -0.34 7.33
N PHE A 64 13.93 -1.65 7.54
CA PHE A 64 12.67 -2.42 7.51
C PHE A 64 11.58 -1.80 8.39
N SER A 65 11.95 -1.44 9.63
CA SER A 65 11.00 -0.87 10.60
C SER A 65 10.39 0.46 10.12
N LEU A 66 11.19 1.32 9.47
CA LEU A 66 10.70 2.58 8.90
C LEU A 66 9.80 2.35 7.67
N ALA A 67 10.13 1.40 6.81
CA ALA A 67 9.29 1.06 5.66
C ALA A 67 7.93 0.49 6.12
N CYS A 68 7.91 -0.46 7.06
CA CYS A 68 6.67 -0.96 7.64
C CYS A 68 5.88 0.14 8.36
N SER A 69 6.54 0.97 9.17
CA SER A 69 5.89 2.07 9.88
C SER A 69 5.23 3.06 8.92
N LEU A 70 5.88 3.40 7.81
CA LEU A 70 5.30 4.27 6.77
C LEU A 70 4.06 3.65 6.13
N VAL A 71 4.10 2.37 5.77
CA VAL A 71 2.94 1.69 5.16
C VAL A 71 1.78 1.62 6.14
N ILE A 72 2.04 1.30 7.41
CA ILE A 72 1.04 1.28 8.47
C ILE A 72 0.47 2.68 8.71
N ALA A 73 1.32 3.72 8.75
CA ALA A 73 0.88 5.10 8.92
C ALA A 73 -0.02 5.56 7.76
N VAL A 74 0.30 5.19 6.51
CA VAL A 74 -0.54 5.47 5.34
C VAL A 74 -1.87 4.71 5.43
N ALA A 75 -1.86 3.43 5.83
CA ALA A 75 -3.07 2.64 6.01
C ALA A 75 -3.99 3.24 7.08
N MET A 76 -3.44 3.58 8.25
CA MET A 76 -4.18 4.22 9.35
C MET A 76 -4.68 5.61 8.97
N GLY A 77 -3.84 6.43 8.34
CA GLY A 77 -4.23 7.78 7.92
C GLY A 77 -5.39 7.77 6.94
N LEU A 78 -5.38 6.83 5.99
CA LEU A 78 -6.47 6.65 5.04
C LEU A 78 -7.75 6.10 5.70
N GLU A 79 -7.65 5.18 6.66
CA GLU A 79 -8.82 4.72 7.41
C GLU A 79 -9.39 5.83 8.29
N LEU A 80 -8.53 6.63 8.93
CA LEU A 80 -8.96 7.77 9.75
C LEU A 80 -9.67 8.82 8.91
N MET A 81 -9.12 9.14 7.72
CA MET A 81 -9.79 10.00 6.75
C MET A 81 -11.16 9.43 6.36
N GLN A 82 -11.29 8.11 6.27
CA GLN A 82 -12.56 7.42 5.99
C GLN A 82 -13.53 7.42 7.20
N ALA A 83 -13.02 7.42 8.43
CA ALA A 83 -13.82 7.45 9.66
C ALA A 83 -14.47 8.82 9.92
N PHE A 84 -13.95 9.89 9.33
CA PHE A 84 -14.59 11.21 9.36
C PHE A 84 -15.82 11.33 8.45
N ILE A 85 -16.13 10.29 7.65
CA ILE A 85 -17.30 10.27 6.79
C ILE A 85 -18.47 9.62 7.53
N PRO A 86 -19.61 10.34 7.65
CA PRO A 86 -20.81 9.76 8.22
C PRO A 86 -21.23 8.58 7.35
N ASP A 87 -21.61 7.46 7.98
CA ASP A 87 -22.13 6.23 7.35
C ASP A 87 -21.10 5.12 7.00
N ARG A 88 -19.84 5.23 7.47
CA ARG A 88 -18.87 4.14 7.33
C ARG A 88 -18.30 3.69 8.67
N ASP A 89 -18.67 2.47 9.10
CA ASP A 89 -18.00 1.82 10.22
C ASP A 89 -16.52 1.60 9.89
N PRO A 90 -15.59 2.09 10.72
CA PRO A 90 -14.17 1.83 10.53
C PRO A 90 -13.93 0.32 10.62
N GLY A 91 -13.53 -0.26 9.50
CA GLY A 91 -13.36 -1.69 9.39
C GLY A 91 -11.99 -2.06 9.94
N PHE A 92 -11.93 -2.54 11.18
CA PHE A 92 -10.67 -3.03 11.77
C PHE A 92 -9.99 -4.08 10.87
N LEU A 93 -10.80 -4.88 10.16
CA LEU A 93 -10.36 -5.84 9.15
C LEU A 93 -9.73 -5.19 7.90
N ASP A 94 -10.20 -4.01 7.48
CA ASP A 94 -9.65 -3.27 6.34
C ASP A 94 -8.23 -2.75 6.65
N VAL A 95 -8.04 -2.22 7.87
CA VAL A 95 -6.71 -1.82 8.36
C VAL A 95 -5.77 -3.01 8.43
N LEU A 96 -6.23 -4.13 9.00
CA LEU A 96 -5.42 -5.35 9.13
C LEU A 96 -4.98 -5.88 7.77
N GLN A 97 -5.88 -5.87 6.78
CA GLN A 97 -5.58 -6.32 5.44
C GLN A 97 -4.57 -5.40 4.72
N LYS A 98 -4.72 -4.09 4.84
CA LYS A 98 -3.76 -3.09 4.30
C LYS A 98 -2.38 -3.27 4.95
N ALA A 99 -2.35 -3.48 6.27
CA ALA A 99 -1.12 -3.72 7.01
C ALA A 99 -0.46 -5.05 6.62
N ALA A 100 -1.24 -6.12 6.42
CA ALA A 100 -0.74 -7.43 5.97
C ALA A 100 -0.13 -7.34 4.57
N GLY A 101 -0.83 -6.73 3.60
CA GLY A 101 -0.31 -6.52 2.24
C GLY A 101 0.96 -5.69 2.24
N GLY A 102 0.97 -4.60 3.00
CA GLY A 102 2.15 -3.76 3.21
C GLY A 102 3.36 -4.52 3.73
N THR A 103 3.17 -5.28 4.81
CA THR A 103 4.24 -6.04 5.47
C THR A 103 4.80 -7.11 4.55
N VAL A 104 3.95 -7.83 3.80
CA VAL A 104 4.38 -8.83 2.81
C VAL A 104 5.22 -8.18 1.70
N GLY A 105 4.80 -7.02 1.21
CA GLY A 105 5.56 -6.25 0.22
C GLY A 105 6.95 -5.84 0.69
N VAL A 106 7.06 -5.36 1.94
CA VAL A 106 8.34 -5.01 2.55
C VAL A 106 9.21 -6.27 2.75
N MET A 107 8.64 -7.39 3.22
CA MET A 107 9.38 -8.65 3.39
C MET A 107 9.94 -9.18 2.06
N LEU A 108 9.14 -9.16 0.99
CA LEU A 108 9.59 -9.57 -0.35
C LEU A 108 10.75 -8.71 -0.85
N ALA A 109 10.66 -7.39 -0.70
CA ALA A 109 11.72 -6.49 -1.11
C ALA A 109 13.01 -6.71 -0.30
N GLN A 110 12.90 -6.93 1.01
CA GLN A 110 14.07 -7.24 1.84
C GLN A 110 14.71 -8.58 1.48
N MET A 111 13.90 -9.59 1.15
CA MET A 111 14.42 -10.88 0.67
C MET A 111 15.21 -10.67 -0.63
N ILE A 112 14.66 -9.93 -1.59
CA ILE A 112 15.35 -9.62 -2.85
C ILE A 112 16.63 -8.80 -2.61
N LEU A 113 16.60 -7.79 -1.73
CA LEU A 113 17.77 -6.99 -1.36
C LEU A 113 18.83 -7.78 -0.58
N ALA A 114 18.42 -8.83 0.15
CA ALA A 114 19.34 -9.74 0.83
C ALA A 114 20.01 -10.73 -0.15
N PHE A 115 19.29 -11.16 -1.20
CA PHE A 115 19.82 -12.02 -2.26
C PHE A 115 20.68 -11.25 -3.29
N LEU A 116 20.46 -9.95 -3.47
CA LEU A 116 21.34 -9.11 -4.28
C LEU A 116 22.71 -8.98 -3.59
N PRO A 117 23.81 -9.42 -4.25
CA PRO A 117 25.15 -9.27 -3.69
C PRO A 117 25.41 -7.80 -3.39
N ARG A 118 25.60 -7.46 -2.11
CA ARG A 118 26.07 -6.13 -1.74
C ARG A 118 27.43 -5.94 -2.41
N PRO A 119 27.64 -4.92 -3.26
CA PRO A 119 28.97 -4.64 -3.80
C PRO A 119 29.91 -4.40 -2.60
N PRO A 120 31.12 -5.00 -2.59
CA PRO A 120 32.09 -4.75 -1.55
C PRO A 120 32.38 -3.25 -1.49
N SER A 121 32.30 -2.69 -0.29
CA SER A 121 32.65 -1.32 0.05
C SER A 121 34.09 -0.99 -0.30
#